data_AF-A0A6B2LNB8-F1
#
_entry.id   AF-A0A6B2LNB8-F1
#
_cell.length_a   1.000
_cell.length_b   1.000
_cell.length_c   1.000
_cell.angle_alpha   90.00
_cell.angle_beta   90.00
_cell.angle_gamma   90.00
#
_symmetry.space_group_name_H-M   'P 1'
#
loop_
_entity.id
_entity.type
_entity.pdbx_description
1 polymer ?
#
loop_
_entity_poly.entity_id
_entity_poly.type
_entity_poly.pdbx_seq_one_letter_code
_entity_poly.pdbx_strand_id
1 'polypeptide(L)'
;MFTNAFKELKSPQMQIQDVDEEIFQQILSYIYKDELKVDEKNWQELLQAGSRFCIEGVVDSVGKYLLDEMGIENVVGMFNVYLQYKNELGYLLDKIRYVVGYYHQFVVETEAFKKLEKEKKEVLDGMKINGDWDYGMVKKENCILQ
;
A
#
# COMPACT_ATOMS: atom_id res chain seq x y z
N MET A 1 -5.10 16.34 -20.46
CA MET A 1 -3.92 17.25 -20.52
C MET A 1 -3.60 17.67 -21.95
N PHE A 2 -3.38 16.73 -22.87
CA PHE A 2 -2.88 17.02 -24.23
C PHE A 2 -3.94 17.17 -25.32
N THR A 3 -5.24 17.13 -24.99
CA THR A 3 -6.34 17.09 -25.97
C THR A 3 -7.26 18.31 -25.92
N ASN A 4 -7.12 19.19 -24.91
CA ASN A 4 -8.00 20.34 -24.66
C ASN A 4 -7.18 21.63 -24.47
N ALA A 5 -7.87 22.78 -24.34
CA ALA A 5 -7.39 24.17 -24.29
C ALA A 5 -6.42 24.56 -23.13
N PHE A 6 -5.70 23.59 -22.56
CA PHE A 6 -4.66 23.80 -21.57
C PHE A 6 -3.38 24.32 -22.24
N LYS A 7 -2.57 25.09 -21.51
CA LYS A 7 -1.34 25.72 -22.04
C LYS A 7 -0.34 24.68 -22.55
N GLU A 8 -0.38 23.53 -21.91
CA GLU A 8 0.39 22.32 -22.17
C GLU A 8 0.18 21.76 -23.58
N LEU A 9 -0.98 22.02 -24.21
CA LEU A 9 -1.22 21.65 -25.60
C LEU A 9 -0.27 22.37 -26.56
N LYS A 10 0.08 23.62 -26.25
CA LYS A 10 0.89 24.50 -27.13
C LYS A 10 2.37 24.51 -26.73
N SER A 11 2.73 23.87 -25.62
CA SER A 11 4.10 23.82 -25.13
C SER A 11 4.74 22.48 -25.50
N PRO A 12 5.90 22.47 -26.19
CA PRO A 12 6.60 21.22 -26.50
C PRO A 12 7.24 20.57 -25.27
N GLN A 13 7.31 21.31 -24.15
CA GLN A 13 7.89 20.86 -22.89
C GLN A 13 6.91 21.07 -21.76
N MET A 14 6.97 20.18 -20.78
CA MET A 14 6.14 20.22 -19.59
C MET A 14 6.98 19.87 -18.38
N GLN A 15 6.83 20.68 -17.33
CA GLN A 15 7.41 20.38 -16.03
C GLN A 15 6.40 19.57 -15.23
N ILE A 16 6.83 18.40 -14.75
CA ILE A 16 6.07 17.58 -13.81
C ILE A 16 6.70 17.81 -12.44
N GLN A 17 5.89 18.24 -11.48
CA GLN A 17 6.31 18.56 -10.12
C GLN A 17 5.79 17.49 -9.15
N ASP A 18 6.39 17.40 -7.96
CA ASP A 18 5.99 16.48 -6.87
C ASP A 18 5.98 14.99 -7.27
N VAL A 19 6.93 14.60 -8.11
CA VAL A 19 7.30 13.20 -8.35
C VAL A 19 8.81 13.15 -8.53
N ASP A 20 9.46 12.16 -7.93
CA ASP A 20 10.89 11.94 -8.12
C ASP A 20 11.19 11.48 -9.56
N GLU A 21 12.37 11.84 -10.07
CA GLU A 21 12.78 11.50 -11.43
C GLU A 21 12.84 9.98 -11.65
N GLU A 22 13.37 9.22 -10.68
CA GLU A 22 13.51 7.77 -10.78
C GLU A 22 12.14 7.09 -10.78
N ILE A 23 11.20 7.58 -9.95
CA ILE A 23 9.82 7.10 -9.89
C ILE A 23 9.10 7.38 -11.19
N PHE A 24 9.24 8.57 -11.75
CA PHE A 24 8.62 8.90 -13.03
C PHE A 24 9.21 8.09 -14.19
N GLN A 25 10.52 7.81 -14.16
CA GLN A 25 11.15 6.93 -15.13
C GLN A 25 10.62 5.49 -15.07
N GLN A 26 10.33 4.97 -13.87
CA GLN A 26 9.65 3.68 -13.72
C GLN A 26 8.25 3.68 -14.31
N ILE A 27 7.47 4.75 -14.08
CA ILE A 27 6.14 4.91 -14.66
C ILE A 27 6.20 4.93 -16.20
N LEU A 28 7.15 5.64 -16.78
CA LEU A 28 7.36 5.63 -18.24
C LEU A 28 7.75 4.24 -18.74
N SER A 29 8.63 3.54 -18.00
CA SER A 29 9.01 2.16 -18.34
C SER A 29 7.79 1.23 -18.34
N TYR A 30 6.91 1.37 -17.36
CA TYR A 30 5.65 0.66 -17.30
C TYR A 30 4.75 0.98 -18.50
N ILE A 31 4.50 2.27 -18.80
CA ILE A 31 3.63 2.68 -19.91
C ILE A 31 4.10 2.14 -21.26
N TYR A 32 5.42 2.13 -21.50
CA TYR A 32 5.98 1.77 -22.81
C TYR A 32 6.39 0.30 -22.95
N LYS A 33 6.66 -0.39 -21.84
CA LYS A 33 7.24 -1.74 -21.86
C LYS A 33 6.50 -2.74 -20.97
N ASP A 34 5.52 -2.30 -20.19
CA ASP A 34 4.85 -3.12 -19.16
C ASP A 34 5.83 -3.64 -18.10
N GLU A 35 6.94 -2.91 -17.88
CA GLU A 35 7.98 -3.23 -16.90
C GLU A 35 7.85 -2.30 -15.68
N LEU A 36 7.54 -2.86 -14.52
CA LEU A 36 7.49 -2.13 -13.25
C LEU A 36 8.11 -2.99 -12.14
N LYS A 37 9.02 -2.42 -11.36
CA LYS A 37 9.64 -3.10 -10.23
C LYS A 37 9.22 -2.42 -8.93
N VAL A 38 8.36 -3.08 -8.18
CA VAL A 38 7.90 -2.63 -6.87
C VAL A 38 8.74 -3.29 -5.77
N ASP A 39 9.20 -2.50 -4.80
CA ASP A 39 9.93 -2.96 -3.62
C ASP A 39 9.63 -2.08 -2.39
N GLU A 40 10.22 -2.43 -1.23
CA GLU A 40 9.99 -1.76 0.06
C GLU A 40 10.31 -0.26 0.03
N LYS A 41 11.24 0.17 -0.81
CA LYS A 41 11.71 1.55 -0.85
C LYS A 41 10.85 2.43 -1.73
N ASN A 42 10.28 1.88 -2.80
CA ASN A 42 9.65 2.68 -3.85
C ASN A 42 8.11 2.57 -3.91
N TRP A 43 7.50 1.58 -3.24
CA TRP A 43 6.07 1.30 -3.41
C TRP A 43 5.18 2.48 -3.04
N GLN A 44 5.55 3.28 -2.03
CA GLN A 44 4.75 4.43 -1.57
C GLN A 44 4.67 5.52 -2.65
N GLU A 45 5.83 5.87 -3.20
CA GLU A 45 5.95 6.90 -4.23
C GLU A 45 5.31 6.43 -5.55
N LEU A 46 5.47 5.16 -5.90
CA LEU A 46 4.80 4.53 -7.04
C LEU A 46 3.28 4.54 -6.88
N LEU A 47 2.75 4.23 -5.69
CA LEU A 47 1.32 4.27 -5.41
C LEU A 47 0.77 5.69 -5.55
N GLN A 48 1.44 6.67 -4.92
CA GLN A 48 1.04 8.06 -4.99
C GLN A 48 1.06 8.58 -6.43
N ALA A 49 2.10 8.28 -7.19
CA ALA A 49 2.23 8.72 -8.57
C ALA A 49 1.24 7.99 -9.49
N GLY A 50 1.05 6.67 -9.33
CA GLY A 50 0.07 5.89 -10.07
C GLY A 50 -1.35 6.41 -9.87
N SER A 51 -1.74 6.71 -8.64
CA SER A 51 -3.04 7.33 -8.32
C SER A 51 -3.15 8.73 -8.94
N ARG A 52 -2.13 9.59 -8.77
CA ARG A 52 -2.11 10.97 -9.29
C ARG A 52 -2.25 11.05 -10.81
N PHE A 53 -1.54 10.17 -11.53
CA PHE A 53 -1.55 10.13 -12.98
C PHE A 53 -2.67 9.22 -13.54
N CYS A 54 -3.51 8.65 -12.68
CA CYS A 54 -4.59 7.73 -13.03
C CYS A 54 -4.12 6.52 -13.85
N ILE A 55 -3.01 5.90 -13.44
CA ILE A 55 -2.43 4.71 -14.08
C ILE A 55 -2.77 3.50 -13.23
N GLU A 56 -3.98 2.97 -13.43
CA GLU A 56 -4.56 1.88 -12.63
C GLU A 56 -3.63 0.65 -12.53
N GLY A 57 -2.95 0.28 -13.63
CA GLY A 57 -2.05 -0.86 -13.62
C GLY A 57 -0.81 -0.71 -12.72
N VAL A 58 -0.34 0.52 -12.47
CA VAL A 58 0.71 0.79 -11.47
C VAL A 58 0.14 0.58 -10.07
N VAL A 59 -1.05 1.13 -9.80
CA VAL A 59 -1.73 1.01 -8.51
C VAL A 59 -2.01 -0.45 -8.18
N ASP A 60 -2.50 -1.23 -9.15
CA ASP A 60 -2.75 -2.66 -9.00
C ASP A 60 -1.47 -3.47 -8.76
N SER A 61 -0.38 -3.12 -9.44
CA SER A 61 0.91 -3.80 -9.25
C SER A 61 1.46 -3.54 -7.85
N VAL A 62 1.35 -2.31 -7.36
CA VAL A 62 1.71 -1.99 -5.98
C VAL A 62 0.77 -2.70 -5.00
N GLY A 63 -0.53 -2.71 -5.24
CA GLY A 63 -1.49 -3.38 -4.35
C GLY A 63 -1.26 -4.89 -4.24
N LYS A 64 -0.84 -5.56 -5.32
CA LYS A 64 -0.39 -6.97 -5.28
C LYS A 64 0.83 -7.15 -4.39
N TYR A 65 1.85 -6.31 -4.56
CA TYR A 65 3.03 -6.31 -3.69
C TYR A 65 2.64 -6.13 -2.21
N LEU A 66 1.73 -5.21 -1.90
CA LEU A 66 1.26 -4.99 -0.54
C LEU A 66 0.48 -6.17 0.04
N LEU A 67 -0.27 -6.92 -0.78
CA LEU A 67 -0.94 -8.15 -0.34
C LEU A 67 0.06 -9.24 0.06
N ASP A 68 1.13 -9.39 -0.73
CA ASP A 68 2.13 -10.43 -0.55
C ASP A 68 2.99 -10.16 0.70
N GLU A 69 3.35 -8.90 0.95
CA GLU A 69 4.17 -8.49 2.09
C GLU A 69 3.38 -8.22 3.38
N MET A 70 2.05 -8.34 3.37
CA MET A 70 1.22 -8.04 4.54
C MET A 70 1.32 -9.10 5.64
N GLY A 71 1.73 -8.66 6.83
CA GLY A 71 1.88 -9.49 8.02
C GLY A 71 1.59 -8.75 9.33
N ILE A 72 1.80 -9.43 10.46
CA ILE A 72 1.45 -8.94 11.81
C ILE A 72 2.10 -7.58 12.11
N GLU A 73 3.37 -7.42 11.74
CA GLU A 73 4.16 -6.23 12.08
C GLU A 73 3.74 -4.97 11.29
N ASN A 74 3.23 -5.15 10.06
CA ASN A 74 2.93 -4.03 9.16
C ASN A 74 1.43 -3.85 8.86
N VAL A 75 0.54 -4.75 9.30
CA VAL A 75 -0.89 -4.71 8.98
C VAL A 75 -1.57 -3.40 9.42
N VAL A 76 -1.11 -2.80 10.52
CA VAL A 76 -1.62 -1.49 10.98
C VAL A 76 -1.22 -0.38 10.01
N GLY A 77 0.00 -0.43 9.47
CA GLY A 77 0.44 0.46 8.39
C GLY A 77 -0.39 0.25 7.13
N MET A 78 -0.57 -1.00 6.71
CA MET A 78 -1.40 -1.36 5.54
C MET A 78 -2.85 -0.92 5.71
N PHE A 79 -3.39 -0.94 6.92
CA PHE A 79 -4.73 -0.42 7.20
C PHE A 79 -4.83 1.10 6.95
N ASN A 80 -3.82 1.88 7.33
CA ASN A 80 -3.81 3.31 7.02
C ASN A 80 -3.71 3.57 5.51
N VAL A 81 -2.90 2.78 4.79
CA VAL A 81 -2.83 2.84 3.31
C VAL A 81 -4.18 2.52 2.69
N TYR A 82 -4.83 1.44 3.12
CA TYR A 82 -6.18 1.09 2.68
C TYR A 82 -7.18 2.23 2.93
N LEU A 83 -7.14 2.88 4.09
CA LEU A 83 -8.04 4.00 4.39
C LEU A 83 -7.83 5.17 3.42
N GLN A 84 -6.58 5.45 3.05
CA GLN A 84 -6.22 6.52 2.11
C GLN A 84 -6.64 6.19 0.67
N TYR A 85 -6.46 4.94 0.22
CA TYR A 85 -6.67 4.50 -1.16
C TYR A 85 -7.88 3.55 -1.30
N LYS A 86 -8.91 3.71 -0.45
CA LYS A 86 -10.01 2.74 -0.30
C LYS A 86 -10.72 2.38 -1.60
N ASN A 87 -10.84 3.33 -2.53
CA ASN A 87 -11.53 3.13 -3.80
C ASN A 87 -10.69 2.34 -4.81
N GLU A 88 -9.37 2.49 -4.78
CA GLU A 88 -8.44 1.81 -5.71
C GLU A 88 -7.96 0.47 -5.15
N LEU A 89 -7.77 0.39 -3.82
CA LEU A 89 -7.19 -0.75 -3.11
C LEU A 89 -8.19 -1.41 -2.15
N GLY A 90 -9.47 -1.41 -2.49
CA GLY A 90 -10.54 -1.94 -1.63
C GLY A 90 -10.36 -3.42 -1.23
N TYR A 91 -9.73 -4.22 -2.10
CA TYR A 91 -9.46 -5.64 -1.88
C TYR A 91 -8.43 -5.91 -0.78
N LEU A 92 -7.62 -4.92 -0.36
CA LEU A 92 -6.69 -5.08 0.76
C LEU A 92 -7.43 -5.35 2.07
N LEU A 93 -8.68 -4.89 2.21
CA LEU A 93 -9.45 -5.04 3.44
C LEU A 93 -9.65 -6.51 3.82
N ASP A 94 -9.83 -7.40 2.87
CA ASP A 94 -10.06 -8.82 3.17
C ASP A 94 -8.81 -9.50 3.72
N LYS A 95 -7.63 -9.15 3.21
CA LYS A 95 -6.35 -9.59 3.78
C LYS A 95 -6.11 -8.98 5.15
N ILE A 96 -6.42 -7.70 5.35
CA ILE A 96 -6.33 -7.03 6.66
C ILE A 96 -7.22 -7.74 7.67
N ARG A 97 -8.49 -8.02 7.32
CA ARG A 97 -9.43 -8.77 8.17
C ARG A 97 -8.90 -10.14 8.52
N TYR A 98 -8.32 -10.85 7.55
CA TYR A 98 -7.71 -12.16 7.80
C TYR A 98 -6.56 -12.07 8.81
N VAL A 99 -5.60 -11.15 8.58
CA VAL A 99 -4.42 -11.02 9.44
C VAL A 99 -4.82 -10.54 10.83
N VAL A 100 -5.63 -9.49 10.94
CA VAL A 100 -6.07 -8.93 12.22
C VAL A 100 -7.00 -9.89 12.94
N GLY A 101 -7.92 -10.53 12.23
CA GLY A 101 -8.90 -11.43 12.82
C GLY A 101 -8.25 -12.68 13.43
N TYR A 102 -7.33 -13.30 12.70
CA TYR A 102 -6.63 -14.50 13.17
C TYR A 102 -5.56 -14.14 14.21
N TYR A 103 -4.68 -13.18 13.90
CA TYR A 103 -3.50 -12.84 14.72
C TYR A 103 -3.73 -11.65 15.67
N HIS A 104 -4.97 -11.32 16.02
CA HIS A 104 -5.35 -10.15 16.82
C HIS A 104 -4.45 -9.95 18.05
N GLN A 105 -4.26 -11.01 18.84
CA GLN A 105 -3.46 -10.97 20.07
C GLN A 105 -2.00 -10.55 19.86
N PHE A 106 -1.44 -10.78 18.67
CA PHE A 106 -0.09 -10.34 18.33
C PHE A 106 -0.09 -8.94 17.74
N VAL A 107 -1.11 -8.60 16.94
CA VAL A 107 -1.27 -7.27 16.34
C VAL A 107 -1.40 -6.21 17.43
N VAL A 108 -2.17 -6.46 18.49
CA VAL A 108 -2.34 -5.48 19.60
C VAL A 108 -1.06 -5.20 20.38
N GLU A 109 -0.10 -6.12 20.33
CA GLU A 109 1.19 -5.96 21.00
C GLU A 109 2.18 -5.11 20.20
N THR A 110 1.93 -4.92 18.91
CA THR A 110 2.80 -4.10 18.05
C THR A 110 2.79 -2.63 18.50
N GLU A 111 3.94 -1.98 18.37
CA GLU A 111 4.09 -0.53 18.60
C GLU A 111 3.14 0.29 17.71
N ALA A 112 2.94 -0.16 16.47
CA ALA A 112 2.07 0.48 15.50
C ALA A 112 0.62 0.50 15.99
N PHE A 113 0.11 -0.63 16.51
CA PHE A 113 -1.24 -0.69 17.07
C PHE A 113 -1.35 0.18 18.33
N LYS A 114 -0.37 0.11 19.25
CA LYS A 114 -0.37 0.90 20.50
C LYS A 114 -0.44 2.40 20.23
N LYS A 115 0.22 2.90 19.18
CA LYS A 115 0.22 4.33 18.78
C LYS A 115 -0.99 4.76 17.94
N LEU A 116 -1.81 3.81 17.49
CA LEU A 116 -2.96 4.09 16.63
C LEU A 116 -4.07 4.88 17.36
N GLU A 117 -4.79 5.70 16.61
CA GLU A 117 -5.96 6.46 17.08
C GLU A 117 -7.06 5.52 17.60
N LYS A 118 -7.80 5.97 18.62
CA LYS A 118 -8.81 5.15 19.30
C LYS A 118 -9.88 4.61 18.34
N GLU A 119 -10.39 5.45 17.44
CA GLU A 119 -11.44 5.05 16.48
C GLU A 119 -10.95 3.94 15.54
N LYS A 120 -9.71 4.03 15.07
CA LYS A 120 -9.11 3.02 14.19
C LYS A 120 -8.82 1.72 14.95
N LYS A 121 -8.44 1.81 16.23
CA LYS A 121 -8.30 0.63 17.11
C LYS A 121 -9.62 -0.11 17.25
N GLU A 122 -10.71 0.60 17.54
CA GLU A 122 -12.04 0.00 17.69
C GLU A 122 -12.47 -0.73 16.40
N VAL A 123 -12.14 -0.20 15.22
CA VAL A 123 -12.40 -0.85 13.94
C VAL A 123 -11.59 -2.15 13.80
N LEU A 124 -10.30 -2.14 14.12
CA LEU A 124 -9.44 -3.33 14.04
C LEU A 124 -9.82 -4.37 15.10
N ASP A 125 -10.16 -3.95 16.31
CA ASP A 125 -10.65 -4.83 17.38
C ASP A 125 -11.96 -5.51 16.99
N GLY A 126 -12.83 -4.80 16.27
CA GLY A 126 -14.06 -5.35 15.69
C GLY A 126 -13.83 -6.45 14.63
N MET A 127 -12.61 -6.59 14.09
CA MET A 127 -12.27 -7.66 13.15
C MET A 127 -11.82 -8.95 13.84
N LYS A 128 -11.62 -8.95 15.15
CA LYS A 128 -11.16 -10.10 15.94
C LYS A 128 -12.10 -11.30 15.76
N ILE A 129 -11.51 -12.48 15.50
CA ILE A 129 -12.26 -13.74 15.49
C ILE A 129 -11.98 -14.49 16.80
N ASN A 130 -13.03 -14.81 17.55
CA ASN A 130 -12.92 -15.57 18.79
C ASN A 130 -12.57 -17.04 18.49
N GLY A 131 -11.51 -17.56 19.11
CA GLY A 131 -11.11 -18.96 19.00
C GLY A 131 -9.75 -19.23 19.65
N ASP A 132 -9.52 -20.47 20.08
CA ASP A 132 -8.20 -20.96 20.50
C ASP A 132 -7.45 -21.42 19.24
N TRP A 133 -6.77 -20.49 18.58
CA TRP A 133 -6.07 -20.75 17.33
C TRP A 133 -4.71 -21.36 17.62
N ASP A 134 -4.41 -22.51 17.00
CA ASP A 134 -3.04 -22.99 16.90
C ASP A 134 -2.34 -22.14 15.84
N TYR A 135 -1.56 -21.17 16.30
CA TYR A 135 -0.90 -20.19 15.45
C TYR A 135 0.18 -20.79 14.56
N GLY A 136 0.52 -22.07 14.76
CA GLY A 136 1.72 -22.67 14.19
C GLY A 136 2.96 -21.94 14.67
N MET A 137 4.14 -22.53 14.47
CA MET A 137 5.37 -21.76 14.66
C MET A 137 5.40 -20.66 13.60
N VAL A 138 5.01 -19.44 13.98
CA VAL A 138 5.31 -18.22 13.22
C VAL A 138 6.82 -18.23 13.05
N LYS A 139 7.30 -18.63 11.86
CA LYS A 139 8.72 -18.59 11.54
C LYS A 139 9.14 -17.13 11.68
N LYS A 140 9.86 -16.83 12.75
CA LYS A 140 10.70 -15.64 12.87
C LYS A 140 11.83 -15.74 11.86
N GLU A 141 11.52 -15.69 10.57
CA GLU A 141 12.53 -15.60 9.53
C GLU A 141 12.31 -14.26 8.83
N ASN A 142 13.13 -13.30 9.30
CA ASN A 142 13.66 -12.15 8.56
C ASN A 142 12.89 -10.82 8.57
N CYS A 143 12.93 -10.12 9.70
CA CYS A 143 13.07 -8.65 9.69
C CYS A 143 14.14 -8.26 10.72
N ILE A 144 15.42 -8.42 10.36
CA ILE A 144 16.49 -7.64 10.97
C ILE A 144 16.59 -6.37 10.12
N LEU A 145 15.90 -5.32 10.54
CA LEU A 145 16.18 -3.97 10.06
C LEU A 145 17.37 -3.45 10.90
N GLN A 146 18.56 -3.44 10.28
CA GLN A 146 19.66 -2.56 10.67
C GLN A 146 19.61 -1.30 9.81
#